data_AF-A0A356J345-F1
#
_entry.id   AF-A0A356J345-F1
#
_cell.length_a   1.000
_cell.length_b   1.000
_cell.length_c   1.000
_cell.angle_alpha   90.00
_cell.angle_beta   90.00
_cell.angle_gamma   90.00
#
_symmetry.space_group_name_H-M   'P 1'
#
loop_
_entity.id
_entity.type
_entity.pdbx_description
1 polymer ?
#
loop_
_entity_poly.entity_id
_entity_poly.type
_entity_poly.pdbx_seq_one_letter_code
_entity_poly.pdbx_strand_id
1 'polypeptide(L)'
;MQPRAATFRKLNDALMRTFSAFATFLALALMAWIIYTIVKEGAPALSWTLLSNPSKPYGEPENGIANALLGTLYITGGAAILAIPPAIAAGIWLAEFGKDGRYACLARFVINVMMGIPSVIVGLFVYGILVVTTG
;
A
#
# COMPACT_ATOMS: atom_id res chain seq x y z
N MET A 1 24.39 18.95 32.44
CA MET A 1 23.15 18.19 32.18
C MET A 1 22.30 18.24 33.44
N GLN A 2 21.31 19.13 33.51
CA GLN A 2 20.49 19.31 34.72
C GLN A 2 19.44 18.20 34.83
N PRO A 3 19.27 17.54 35.98
CA PRO A 3 18.29 16.47 36.15
C PRO A 3 16.90 17.12 36.28
N ARG A 4 16.13 17.18 35.19
CA ARG A 4 14.71 17.53 35.26
C ARG A 4 14.02 16.57 36.24
N ALA A 5 13.26 17.13 37.20
CA ALA A 5 12.61 16.40 38.29
C ALA A 5 11.95 15.11 37.79
N ALA A 6 12.32 13.97 38.37
CA ALA A 6 11.92 12.63 37.91
C ALA A 6 10.40 12.46 37.77
N THR A 7 9.61 13.21 38.55
CA THR A 7 8.15 13.23 38.53
C THR A 7 7.59 13.81 37.22
N PHE A 8 8.18 14.89 36.69
CA PHE A 8 7.72 15.52 35.44
C PHE A 8 7.98 14.62 34.22
N ARG A 9 9.09 13.86 34.26
CA ARG A 9 9.40 12.84 33.24
C ARG A 9 8.41 11.68 33.26
N LYS A 10 8.06 11.18 34.46
CA LYS A 10 7.09 10.09 34.63
C LYS A 10 5.67 10.50 34.22
N LEU A 11 5.28 11.75 34.49
CA LEU A 11 3.97 12.26 34.08
C LEU A 11 3.87 12.38 32.56
N ASN A 12 4.88 12.97 31.89
CA ASN A 12 4.88 13.08 30.43
C ASN A 12 4.93 11.72 29.75
N ASP A 13 5.69 10.76 30.29
CA ASP A 13 5.71 9.39 29.80
C ASP A 13 4.35 8.71 29.93
N ALA A 14 3.68 8.85 31.09
CA ALA A 14 2.34 8.32 31.29
C ALA A 14 1.31 8.97 30.35
N LEU A 15 1.33 10.29 30.22
CA LEU A 15 0.43 11.03 29.32
C LEU A 15 0.61 10.59 27.86
N MET A 16 1.86 10.53 27.38
CA MET A 16 2.14 10.11 26.00
C MET A 16 1.73 8.65 25.79
N ARG A 17 2.03 7.76 26.73
CA ARG A 17 1.65 6.35 26.64
C ARG A 17 0.13 6.17 26.61
N THR A 18 -0.62 6.87 27.44
CA THR A 18 -2.09 6.80 27.45
C THR A 18 -2.68 7.39 26.18
N PHE A 19 -2.16 8.53 25.70
CA PHE A 19 -2.61 9.15 24.45
C PHE A 19 -2.33 8.25 23.24
N SER A 20 -1.12 7.69 23.11
CA SER A 20 -0.79 6.75 22.05
C SER A 20 -1.64 5.48 22.12
N ALA A 21 -1.83 4.90 23.31
CA ALA A 21 -2.69 3.73 23.47
C ALA A 21 -4.14 4.03 23.08
N PHE A 22 -4.69 5.19 23.47
CA PHE A 22 -6.02 5.63 23.06
C PHE A 22 -6.11 5.83 21.55
N ALA A 23 -5.14 6.50 20.93
CA ALA A 23 -5.10 6.72 19.49
C ALA A 23 -5.04 5.41 18.70
N THR A 24 -4.22 4.45 19.15
CA THR A 24 -4.17 3.11 18.56
C THR A 24 -5.50 2.38 18.73
N PHE A 25 -6.10 2.41 19.92
CA PHE A 25 -7.40 1.77 20.15
C PHE A 25 -8.50 2.39 19.27
N LEU A 26 -8.52 3.71 19.13
CA LEU A 26 -9.45 4.42 18.26
C LEU A 26 -9.26 4.02 16.79
N ALA A 27 -8.02 3.97 16.31
CA ALA A 27 -7.72 3.54 14.95
C ALA A 27 -8.18 2.10 14.68
N LEU A 28 -7.92 1.18 15.63
CA LEU A 28 -8.38 -0.21 15.53
C LEU A 28 -9.90 -0.31 15.59
N ALA A 29 -10.56 0.47 16.43
CA ALA A 29 -12.02 0.50 16.53
C ALA A 29 -12.66 1.00 15.22
N LEU A 30 -12.11 2.05 14.60
CA LEU A 30 -12.56 2.53 13.29
C LEU A 30 -12.31 1.51 12.18
N MET A 31 -11.13 0.86 12.17
CA MET A 31 -10.84 -0.22 11.23
C MET A 31 -11.80 -1.40 11.38
N ALA A 32 -12.09 -1.81 12.62
CA ALA A 32 -13.04 -2.86 12.93
C ALA A 32 -14.47 -2.47 12.51
N TRP A 33 -14.87 -1.22 12.70
CA TRP A 33 -16.14 -0.70 12.21
C TRP A 33 -16.22 -0.83 10.68
N ILE A 34 -15.24 -0.31 9.94
CA ILE A 34 -15.24 -0.37 8.47
C ILE A 34 -15.38 -1.82 8.00
N ILE A 35 -14.59 -2.74 8.57
CA ILE A 35 -14.67 -4.17 8.25
C ILE A 35 -16.07 -4.72 8.55
N TYR A 36 -16.64 -4.40 9.73
CA TYR A 36 -17.98 -4.83 10.11
C TYR A 36 -19.05 -4.34 9.13
N THR A 37 -19.01 -3.07 8.72
CA THR A 37 -19.94 -2.51 7.73
C THR A 37 -19.81 -3.22 6.39
N ILE A 38 -18.57 -3.41 5.89
CA ILE A 38 -18.32 -4.10 4.62
C ILE A 38 -18.86 -5.54 4.67
N VAL A 39 -18.64 -6.26 5.76
CA VAL A 39 -19.13 -7.64 5.88
C VAL A 39 -20.66 -7.66 5.98
N LYS A 40 -21.25 -6.79 6.79
CA LYS A 40 -22.71 -6.74 6.99
C LYS A 40 -23.47 -6.38 5.72
N GLU A 41 -22.99 -5.39 4.96
CA GLU A 41 -23.63 -4.92 3.74
C GLU A 41 -23.21 -5.75 2.51
N GLY A 42 -21.98 -6.25 2.50
CA GLY A 42 -21.42 -7.01 1.38
C GLY A 42 -21.79 -8.50 1.38
N ALA A 43 -21.99 -9.14 2.54
CA ALA A 43 -22.32 -10.56 2.59
C ALA A 43 -23.63 -10.92 1.85
N PRO A 44 -24.74 -10.15 1.98
CA PRO A 44 -25.95 -10.41 1.20
C PRO A 44 -25.78 -10.16 -0.31
N ALA A 45 -24.85 -9.28 -0.70
CA ALA A 45 -24.58 -8.96 -2.10
C ALA A 45 -23.67 -9.99 -2.78
N LEU A 46 -23.00 -10.85 -2.00
CA LEU A 46 -22.08 -11.86 -2.51
C LEU A 46 -22.87 -12.96 -3.24
N SER A 47 -22.80 -12.92 -4.56
CA SER A 47 -23.41 -13.91 -5.45
C SER A 47 -22.41 -14.36 -6.50
N TRP A 48 -22.66 -15.53 -7.10
CA TRP A 48 -21.85 -15.99 -8.24
C TRP A 48 -21.88 -14.98 -9.39
N THR A 49 -23.07 -14.40 -9.65
CA THR A 49 -23.30 -13.34 -10.62
C THR A 49 -22.40 -12.12 -10.38
N LEU A 50 -22.19 -11.71 -9.13
CA LEU A 50 -21.29 -10.61 -8.78
C LEU A 50 -19.84 -10.92 -9.17
N LEU A 51 -19.38 -12.16 -8.95
CA LEU A 51 -17.99 -12.54 -9.18
C LEU A 51 -17.69 -12.86 -10.65
N SER A 52 -18.66 -13.38 -11.40
CA SER A 52 -18.45 -13.84 -12.78
C SER A 52 -18.71 -12.76 -13.83
N ASN A 53 -19.56 -11.77 -13.55
CA ASN A 53 -19.94 -10.76 -14.54
C ASN A 53 -19.02 -9.53 -14.52
N PRO A 54 -18.81 -8.89 -15.68
CA PRO A 54 -18.09 -7.64 -15.76
C PRO A 54 -18.85 -6.51 -15.08
N SER A 55 -18.13 -5.49 -14.61
CA SER A 55 -18.73 -4.25 -14.11
C SER A 55 -19.44 -3.51 -15.24
N LYS A 56 -20.71 -3.22 -15.02
CA LYS A 56 -21.61 -2.46 -15.89
C LYS A 56 -22.05 -1.16 -15.21
N PRO A 57 -22.58 -0.19 -15.96
CA PRO A 57 -23.21 1.00 -15.38
C PRO A 57 -24.22 0.66 -14.28
N TYR A 58 -24.35 1.57 -13.32
CA TYR A 58 -25.25 1.39 -12.20
C TYR A 58 -26.71 1.22 -12.67
N GLY A 59 -27.40 0.22 -12.11
CA GLY A 59 -28.80 -0.08 -12.45
C GLY A 59 -28.98 -1.11 -13.56
N GLU A 60 -27.92 -1.53 -14.24
CA GLU A 60 -28.01 -2.62 -15.21
C GLU A 60 -28.12 -4.00 -14.52
N PRO A 61 -28.96 -4.91 -15.06
CA PRO A 61 -29.05 -6.27 -14.54
C PRO A 61 -27.73 -7.01 -14.74
N GLU A 62 -27.47 -7.95 -13.82
CA GLU A 62 -26.28 -8.80 -13.84
C GLU A 62 -24.95 -8.03 -13.76
N ASN A 63 -24.92 -6.94 -13.00
CA ASN A 63 -23.69 -6.21 -12.70
C ASN A 63 -22.75 -7.05 -11.81
N GLY A 64 -21.44 -7.02 -12.11
CA GLY A 64 -20.42 -7.74 -11.35
C GLY A 64 -19.10 -6.99 -11.22
N ILE A 65 -18.07 -7.68 -10.74
CA ILE A 65 -16.73 -7.14 -10.50
C ILE A 65 -15.61 -7.99 -11.12
N ALA A 66 -15.95 -8.90 -12.04
CA ALA A 66 -15.01 -9.87 -12.59
C ALA A 66 -13.82 -9.23 -13.30
N ASN A 67 -14.07 -8.20 -14.12
CA ASN A 67 -13.02 -7.46 -14.83
C ASN A 67 -12.10 -6.67 -13.89
N ALA A 68 -12.63 -6.13 -12.78
CA ALA A 68 -11.83 -5.48 -11.75
C ALA A 68 -10.92 -6.49 -11.04
N LEU A 69 -11.46 -7.65 -10.63
CA LEU A 69 -10.71 -8.71 -9.97
C LEU A 69 -9.60 -9.28 -10.88
N LEU A 70 -9.94 -9.66 -12.10
CA LEU A 70 -8.99 -10.19 -13.07
C LEU A 70 -7.96 -9.13 -13.48
N GLY A 71 -8.40 -7.88 -13.66
CA GLY A 71 -7.51 -6.76 -13.96
C GLY A 71 -6.46 -6.56 -12.86
N THR A 72 -6.88 -6.54 -11.59
CA THR A 72 -5.94 -6.48 -10.46
C THR A 72 -4.98 -7.67 -10.46
N LEU A 73 -5.48 -8.89 -10.65
CA LEU A 73 -4.64 -10.08 -10.66
C LEU A 73 -3.58 -10.05 -11.77
N TYR A 74 -3.97 -9.67 -12.98
CA TYR A 74 -3.05 -9.60 -14.12
C TYR A 74 -2.02 -8.47 -13.94
N ILE A 75 -2.46 -7.28 -13.51
CA ILE A 75 -1.55 -6.13 -13.34
C ILE A 75 -0.59 -6.39 -12.18
N THR A 76 -1.09 -6.79 -11.02
CA THR A 76 -0.25 -7.05 -9.84
C THR A 76 0.63 -8.28 -10.04
N GLY A 77 0.09 -9.37 -10.62
CA GLY A 77 0.85 -10.58 -10.91
C GLY A 77 1.96 -10.33 -11.94
N GLY A 78 1.64 -9.65 -13.04
CA GLY A 78 2.63 -9.27 -14.05
C GLY A 78 3.71 -8.35 -13.47
N ALA A 79 3.32 -7.32 -12.70
CA ALA A 79 4.25 -6.45 -12.02
C ALA A 79 5.15 -7.21 -11.03
N ALA A 80 4.60 -8.14 -10.26
CA ALA A 80 5.35 -8.96 -9.30
C ALA A 80 6.38 -9.85 -10.01
N ILE A 81 5.99 -10.55 -11.08
CA ILE A 81 6.89 -11.43 -11.85
C ILE A 81 8.05 -10.62 -12.44
N LEU A 82 7.79 -9.40 -12.93
CA LEU A 82 8.82 -8.57 -13.54
C LEU A 82 9.69 -7.84 -12.52
N ALA A 83 9.12 -7.36 -11.41
CA ALA A 83 9.83 -6.52 -10.45
C ALA A 83 10.53 -7.32 -9.33
N ILE A 84 9.94 -8.41 -8.84
CA ILE A 84 10.46 -9.13 -7.67
C ILE A 84 11.82 -9.79 -7.95
N PRO A 85 12.00 -10.59 -9.02
CA PRO A 85 13.28 -11.24 -9.27
C PRO A 85 14.48 -10.27 -9.36
N PRO A 86 14.43 -9.17 -10.16
CA PRO A 86 15.53 -8.22 -10.20
C PRO A 86 15.67 -7.41 -8.91
N ALA A 87 14.58 -7.08 -8.20
CA ALA A 87 14.65 -6.39 -6.92
C ALA A 87 15.38 -7.23 -5.86
N ILE A 88 15.09 -8.54 -5.78
CA ILE A 88 15.78 -9.46 -4.88
C ILE A 88 17.25 -9.59 -5.28
N ALA A 89 17.55 -9.80 -6.56
CA ALA A 89 18.93 -9.92 -7.04
C ALA A 89 19.77 -8.67 -6.75
N ALA A 90 19.21 -7.48 -7.00
CA ALA A 90 19.85 -6.21 -6.69
C ALA A 90 20.03 -6.01 -5.17
N GLY A 91 19.04 -6.40 -4.37
CA GLY A 91 19.11 -6.36 -2.92
C GLY A 91 20.20 -7.25 -2.35
N ILE A 92 20.31 -8.50 -2.83
CA ILE A 92 21.36 -9.44 -2.44
C ILE A 92 22.73 -8.90 -2.85
N TRP A 93 22.88 -8.41 -4.09
CA TRP A 93 24.15 -7.86 -4.56
C TRP A 93 24.61 -6.65 -3.72
N LEU A 94 23.69 -5.73 -3.38
CA LEU A 94 24.00 -4.58 -2.53
C LEU A 94 24.34 -4.96 -1.08
N ALA A 95 23.76 -6.04 -0.57
CA ALA A 95 24.02 -6.53 0.78
C ALA A 95 25.40 -7.20 0.89
N GLU A 96 25.76 -8.03 -0.09
CA GLU A 96 27.00 -8.82 -0.05
C GLU A 96 28.20 -8.04 -0.60
N PHE A 97 28.04 -7.43 -1.78
CA PHE A 97 29.12 -6.80 -2.53
C PHE A 97 29.08 -5.26 -2.50
N GLY A 98 28.00 -4.67 -2.00
CA GLY A 98 27.78 -3.23 -2.06
C GLY A 98 28.52 -2.40 -1.00
N LYS A 99 29.48 -2.95 -0.26
CA LYS A 99 30.14 -2.26 0.87
C LYS A 99 30.83 -0.97 0.44
N ASP A 100 31.61 -1.00 -0.65
CA ASP A 100 32.31 0.17 -1.19
C ASP A 100 32.30 0.15 -2.72
N GLY A 101 31.95 1.28 -3.34
CA GLY A 101 32.00 1.42 -4.80
C GLY A 101 31.04 2.47 -5.36
N ARG A 102 31.47 3.13 -6.45
CA ARG A 102 30.67 4.16 -7.15
C ARG A 102 29.32 3.61 -7.63
N TYR A 103 29.29 2.35 -8.07
CA TYR A 103 28.07 1.67 -8.53
C TYR A 103 27.10 1.37 -7.39
N ALA A 104 27.59 0.94 -6.22
CA ALA A 104 26.74 0.71 -5.06
C ALA A 104 26.13 2.02 -4.53
N CYS A 105 26.92 3.11 -4.52
CA CYS A 105 26.43 4.45 -4.18
C CYS A 105 25.33 4.92 -5.14
N LEU A 106 25.57 4.80 -6.45
CA LEU A 106 24.60 5.16 -7.48
C LEU A 106 23.30 4.34 -7.36
N ALA A 107 23.41 3.02 -7.20
CA ALA A 107 22.24 2.15 -7.04
C ALA A 107 21.41 2.53 -5.80
N ARG A 108 22.06 2.74 -4.64
CA ARG A 108 21.36 3.20 -3.41
C ARG A 108 20.72 4.57 -3.61
N PHE A 109 21.39 5.49 -4.30
CA PHE A 109 20.82 6.81 -4.62
C PHE A 109 19.56 6.67 -5.47
N VAL A 110 19.60 5.91 -6.56
CA VAL A 110 18.43 5.68 -7.43
C VAL A 110 17.30 5.02 -6.66
N ILE A 111 17.58 3.99 -5.85
CA ILE A 111 16.58 3.31 -5.01
C ILE A 111 15.94 4.30 -4.02
N ASN A 112 16.72 5.14 -3.36
CA ASN A 112 16.21 6.15 -2.43
C ASN A 112 15.36 7.21 -3.13
N VAL A 113 15.75 7.65 -4.33
CA VAL A 113 14.95 8.58 -5.13
C VAL A 113 13.62 7.94 -5.53
N MET A 114 13.64 6.68 -6.01
CA MET A 114 12.42 5.94 -6.36
C MET A 114 11.46 5.80 -5.17
N MET A 115 11.98 5.55 -3.96
CA MET A 115 11.16 5.51 -2.74
C MET A 115 10.57 6.88 -2.35
N GLY A 116 11.19 7.97 -2.77
CA GLY A 116 10.72 9.33 -2.52
C GLY A 116 9.68 9.83 -3.53
N ILE A 117 9.50 9.16 -4.68
CA ILE A 117 8.51 9.57 -5.68
C ILE A 117 7.10 9.24 -5.18
N PRO A 118 6.18 10.22 -5.14
CA PRO A 118 4.77 9.96 -4.85
C PRO A 118 4.15 9.02 -5.89
N SER A 119 3.44 7.99 -5.43
CA SER A 119 2.78 7.00 -6.30
C SER A 119 1.80 7.62 -7.30
N VAL A 120 1.17 8.74 -6.94
CA VAL A 120 0.24 9.49 -7.81
C VAL A 120 0.95 10.02 -9.07
N ILE A 121 2.21 10.46 -8.96
CA ILE A 121 2.97 10.97 -10.11
C ILE A 121 3.25 9.84 -11.10
N VAL A 122 3.68 8.68 -10.59
CA VAL A 122 3.92 7.49 -11.43
C VAL A 122 2.64 7.05 -12.12
N GLY A 123 1.52 7.04 -11.39
CA GLY A 123 0.21 6.73 -11.96
C GLY A 123 -0.21 7.67 -13.09
N LEU A 124 -0.07 8.98 -12.89
CA LEU A 124 -0.40 10.00 -13.90
C LEU A 124 0.51 9.90 -15.14
N PHE A 125 1.80 9.63 -14.94
CA PHE A 125 2.75 9.45 -16.04
C PHE A 125 2.35 8.25 -16.92
N VAL A 126 2.11 7.09 -16.31
CA VAL A 126 1.66 5.88 -17.03
C VAL A 126 0.33 6.12 -17.73
N TYR A 127 -0.63 6.74 -17.05
CA TYR A 127 -1.91 7.10 -17.65
C TYR A 127 -1.74 7.96 -18.92
N GLY A 128 -0.90 8.99 -18.87
CA GLY A 128 -0.67 9.89 -20.00
C GLY A 128 -0.01 9.22 -21.20
N ILE A 129 0.94 8.31 -20.99
CA ILE A 129 1.69 7.68 -22.09
C ILE A 129 1.04 6.42 -22.65
N LEU A 130 0.27 5.68 -21.84
CA LEU A 130 -0.31 4.39 -22.21
C LEU A 130 -1.81 4.50 -22.39
N VAL A 131 -2.56 5.04 -21.42
CA VAL A 131 -4.03 5.02 -21.47
C VAL A 131 -4.55 6.05 -22.46
N VAL A 132 -4.05 7.28 -22.43
CA VAL A 132 -4.50 8.35 -23.34
C VAL A 132 -4.10 8.07 -24.80
N THR A 133 -3.02 7.34 -25.04
CA THR A 133 -2.50 7.08 -26.39
C THR A 133 -3.10 5.82 -27.02
N THR A 134 -3.53 4.84 -26.22
CA THR A 134 -4.10 3.57 -26.70
C THR A 134 -5.62 3.47 -26.49
N GLY A 135 -6.23 4.42 -25.79
CA GLY A 135 -7.67 4.51 -25.51
C GLY A 135 -8.43 5.41 -26.46
#